data_AF-A0A6D2HYU8-F1
#
_entry.id   AF-A0A6D2HYU8-F1
#
_cell.length_a   1.000
_cell.length_b   1.000
_cell.length_c   1.000
_cell.angle_alpha   90.00
_cell.angle_beta   90.00
_cell.angle_gamma   90.00
#
_symmetry.space_group_name_H-M   'P 1'
#
loop_
_entity.id
_entity.type
_entity.pdbx_description
1 polymer ?
#
loop_
_entity_poly.entity_id
_entity_poly.type
_entity_poly.pdbx_seq_one_letter_code
_entity_poly.pdbx_strand_id
1 'polypeptide(L)'
;MLAARDGGNLVTILNTSWKGVITLLQIDKQMVSEVDIGEIILKLISLIKESLRFAAEAWSCSGKENVSATEARRVFLPVKFYLINAVKVVALFPSQASLVFKEIALCVLMISAFKVLLSQQSHGKSAGEVMTDLLEKTTCFISNHVSKKQIHDSQAKTTLVDILSLSVESATSARVLLLARVVLFQSVMRYSSELEEDAKLAVTTKLQWLLDVLIDAEVYSSVLSSQLPVADGSGKTIIWESMYFSSDSISQDPYD
;
A
#
# COMPACT_ATOMS: atom_id res chain seq x y z
N MET A 1 -25.11 14.59 10.10
CA MET A 1 -26.03 13.48 9.82
C MET A 1 -26.65 13.63 8.43
N LEU A 2 -25.86 13.47 7.35
CA LEU A 2 -26.30 13.52 5.95
C LEU A 2 -25.68 12.40 5.08
N ALA A 3 -24.66 11.69 5.59
CA ALA A 3 -23.97 10.62 4.84
C ALA A 3 -24.72 9.27 4.82
N ALA A 4 -25.72 9.07 5.69
CA ALA A 4 -26.39 7.77 5.83
C ALA A 4 -27.56 7.55 4.84
N ARG A 5 -28.05 8.59 4.16
CA ARG A 5 -29.22 8.49 3.26
C ARG A 5 -28.87 8.54 1.76
N ASP A 6 -27.82 9.28 1.39
CA ASP A 6 -27.41 9.47 -0.01
C ASP A 6 -26.02 8.88 -0.36
N GLY A 7 -25.34 8.24 0.60
CA GLY A 7 -23.99 7.69 0.39
C GLY A 7 -23.89 6.69 -0.76
N GLY A 8 -24.92 5.87 -0.97
CA GLY A 8 -24.98 4.92 -2.09
C GLY A 8 -25.08 5.60 -3.47
N ASN A 9 -25.78 6.74 -3.56
CA ASN A 9 -25.94 7.48 -4.81
C ASN A 9 -24.61 8.16 -5.20
N LEU A 10 -23.93 8.78 -4.23
CA LEU A 10 -22.61 9.40 -4.44
C LEU A 10 -21.56 8.38 -4.90
N VAL A 11 -21.52 7.19 -4.29
CA VAL A 11 -20.61 6.12 -4.73
C VAL A 11 -20.92 5.65 -6.14
N THR A 12 -22.20 5.56 -6.51
CA THR A 12 -22.64 5.15 -7.85
C THR A 12 -22.26 6.18 -8.90
N ILE A 13 -22.48 7.47 -8.62
CA ILE A 13 -22.07 8.58 -9.49
C ILE A 13 -20.56 8.55 -9.67
N LEU A 14 -19.80 8.49 -8.59
CA LEU A 14 -18.34 8.48 -8.63
C LEU A 14 -17.79 7.29 -9.43
N ASN A 15 -18.35 6.09 -9.23
CA ASN A 15 -17.99 4.90 -10.01
C ASN A 15 -18.33 5.05 -11.50
N THR A 16 -19.49 5.63 -11.82
CA THR A 16 -19.94 5.80 -13.21
C THR A 16 -19.10 6.85 -13.92
N SER A 17 -18.85 8.00 -13.27
CA SER A 17 -17.96 9.05 -13.77
C SER A 17 -16.55 8.51 -14.02
N TRP A 18 -15.99 7.76 -13.08
CA TRP A 18 -14.66 7.18 -13.24
C TRP A 18 -14.58 6.16 -14.38
N LYS A 19 -15.59 5.28 -14.49
CA LYS A 19 -15.69 4.37 -15.65
C LYS A 19 -15.73 5.14 -16.96
N GLY A 20 -16.50 6.23 -17.03
CA GLY A 20 -16.53 7.12 -18.19
C GLY A 20 -15.15 7.68 -18.53
N VAL A 21 -14.43 8.22 -17.53
CA VAL A 21 -13.07 8.75 -17.71
C VAL A 21 -12.11 7.67 -18.23
N ILE A 22 -12.10 6.47 -17.64
CA ILE A 22 -11.24 5.37 -18.12
C ILE A 22 -11.59 4.97 -19.54
N THR A 23 -12.87 4.85 -19.88
CA THR A 23 -13.30 4.53 -21.24
C THR A 23 -12.82 5.58 -22.24
N LEU A 24 -12.96 6.87 -21.91
CA LEU A 24 -12.46 7.96 -22.77
C LEU A 24 -10.93 7.90 -22.94
N LEU A 25 -10.20 7.68 -21.85
CA LEU A 25 -8.74 7.51 -21.87
C LEU A 25 -8.26 6.29 -22.67
N GLN A 26 -9.11 5.27 -22.83
CA GLN A 26 -8.80 4.06 -23.60
C GLN A 26 -9.15 4.18 -25.09
N ILE A 27 -10.20 4.94 -25.44
CA ILE A 27 -10.68 5.08 -26.83
C ILE A 27 -9.69 5.87 -27.68
N ASP A 28 -9.08 6.92 -27.13
CA ASP A 28 -8.22 7.81 -27.90
C ASP A 28 -6.87 8.03 -27.21
N LYS A 29 -5.89 7.16 -27.53
CA LYS A 29 -4.50 7.33 -27.08
C LYS A 29 -3.84 8.61 -27.63
N GLN A 30 -4.42 9.28 -28.62
CA GLN A 30 -3.96 10.56 -29.17
C GLN A 30 -4.49 11.76 -28.35
N MET A 31 -5.72 11.71 -27.81
CA MET A 31 -6.22 12.70 -26.83
C MET A 31 -5.46 12.70 -25.49
N VAL A 32 -4.73 11.62 -25.18
CA VAL A 32 -3.84 11.55 -24.00
C VAL A 32 -2.76 12.65 -24.02
N SER A 33 -2.47 13.25 -25.18
CA SER A 33 -1.55 14.38 -25.27
C SER A 33 -2.08 15.68 -24.65
N GLU A 34 -3.40 15.83 -24.45
CA GLU A 34 -4.01 17.02 -23.81
C GLU A 34 -4.33 16.81 -22.33
N VAL A 35 -4.38 15.56 -21.85
CA VAL A 35 -4.73 15.23 -20.46
C VAL A 35 -3.45 14.95 -19.66
N ASP A 36 -3.21 15.73 -18.60
CA ASP A 36 -2.10 15.48 -17.68
C ASP A 36 -2.40 14.26 -16.79
N ILE A 37 -2.02 13.08 -17.29
CA ILE A 37 -2.14 11.82 -16.56
C ILE A 37 -1.32 11.83 -15.27
N GLY A 38 -0.16 12.50 -15.28
CA GLY A 38 0.68 12.66 -14.09
C GLY A 38 -0.07 13.39 -12.99
N GLU A 39 -0.72 14.51 -13.32
CA GLU A 39 -1.57 15.28 -12.39
C GLU A 39 -2.73 14.44 -11.82
N ILE A 40 -3.38 13.62 -12.66
CA ILE A 40 -4.44 12.71 -12.20
C ILE A 40 -3.90 11.70 -11.18
N ILE A 41 -2.75 11.08 -11.45
CA ILE A 41 -2.10 10.15 -10.51
C ILE A 41 -1.76 10.88 -9.21
N LEU A 42 -1.15 12.07 -9.29
CA LEU A 42 -0.77 12.88 -8.13
C LEU A 42 -1.99 13.28 -7.30
N LYS A 43 -3.12 13.61 -7.93
CA LYS A 43 -4.35 13.97 -7.23
C LYS A 43 -4.96 12.77 -6.48
N LEU A 44 -4.97 11.59 -7.09
CA LEU A 44 -5.41 10.36 -6.42
C LEU A 44 -4.51 10.04 -5.21
N ILE A 45 -3.19 10.18 -5.38
CA ILE A 45 -2.23 10.01 -4.29
C ILE A 45 -2.44 11.03 -3.17
N SER A 46 -2.67 12.31 -3.50
CA SER A 46 -2.88 13.36 -2.49
C SER A 46 -4.11 13.06 -1.63
N LEU A 47 -5.20 12.63 -2.26
CA LEU A 47 -6.44 12.25 -1.56
C LEU A 47 -6.21 11.08 -0.60
N ILE A 48 -5.41 10.07 -0.99
CA ILE A 48 -5.02 8.96 -0.11
C ILE A 48 -4.23 9.49 1.09
N LYS A 49 -3.17 10.27 0.85
CA LYS A 49 -2.28 10.79 1.89
C LYS A 49 -3.04 11.68 2.88
N GLU A 50 -3.87 12.58 2.39
CA GLU A 50 -4.70 13.47 3.23
C GLU A 50 -5.69 12.67 4.08
N SER A 51 -6.37 11.68 3.50
CA SER A 51 -7.32 10.82 4.24
C SER A 51 -6.62 10.08 5.40
N LEU A 52 -5.44 9.51 5.14
CA LEU A 52 -4.67 8.80 6.15
C LEU A 52 -4.13 9.76 7.22
N ARG A 53 -3.67 10.96 6.84
CA ARG A 53 -3.22 11.99 7.78
C ARG A 53 -4.36 12.42 8.71
N PHE A 54 -5.54 12.73 8.16
CA PHE A 54 -6.70 13.12 8.97
C PHE A 54 -7.13 12.01 9.93
N ALA A 55 -7.06 10.74 9.50
CA ALA A 55 -7.31 9.60 10.37
C ALA A 55 -6.28 9.50 11.49
N ALA A 56 -4.99 9.66 11.18
CA ALA A 56 -3.90 9.66 12.16
C ALA A 56 -4.10 10.74 13.23
N GLU A 57 -4.42 11.97 12.81
CA GLU A 57 -4.68 13.09 13.71
C GLU A 57 -5.91 12.83 14.59
N ALA A 58 -7.00 12.37 14.00
CA ALA A 58 -8.25 12.12 14.72
C ALA A 58 -8.12 10.99 15.76
N TRP A 59 -7.48 9.89 15.39
CA TRP A 59 -7.36 8.72 16.27
C TRP A 59 -6.26 8.88 17.32
N SER A 60 -5.25 9.71 17.06
CA SER A 60 -4.26 10.06 18.09
C SER A 60 -4.86 10.96 19.18
N CYS A 61 -5.87 11.77 18.85
CA CYS A 61 -6.52 12.68 19.79
C CYS A 61 -7.65 12.04 20.61
N SER A 62 -8.18 10.88 20.22
CA SER A 62 -9.44 10.36 20.80
C SER A 62 -9.32 9.70 22.18
N GLY A 63 -8.15 9.74 22.82
CA GLY A 63 -7.92 9.01 24.07
C GLY A 63 -8.05 7.48 23.91
N LYS A 64 -8.04 6.73 25.01
CA LYS A 64 -8.00 5.24 25.04
C LYS A 64 -9.19 4.51 24.38
N GLU A 65 -10.09 5.21 23.69
CA GLU A 65 -11.24 4.59 23.03
C GLU A 65 -10.80 3.85 21.77
N ASN A 66 -11.23 2.59 21.64
CA ASN A 66 -10.88 1.75 20.50
C ASN A 66 -11.52 2.30 19.22
N VAL A 67 -10.73 2.40 18.15
CA VAL A 67 -11.27 2.74 16.82
C VAL A 67 -12.18 1.61 16.38
N SER A 68 -13.47 1.88 16.22
CA SER A 68 -14.42 0.87 15.78
C SER A 68 -14.20 0.46 14.32
N ALA A 69 -14.51 -0.79 13.99
CA ALA A 69 -14.42 -1.28 12.61
C ALA A 69 -15.28 -0.46 11.63
N THR A 70 -16.41 0.07 12.10
CA THR A 70 -17.30 0.92 11.31
C THR A 70 -16.64 2.27 10.99
N GLU A 71 -16.00 2.88 11.99
CA GLU A 71 -15.26 4.13 11.78
C GLU A 71 -14.06 3.92 10.85
N ALA A 72 -13.30 2.85 11.06
CA ALA A 72 -12.20 2.47 10.19
C ALA A 72 -12.66 2.25 8.75
N ARG A 73 -13.77 1.55 8.52
CA ARG A 73 -14.35 1.36 7.18
C ARG A 73 -14.75 2.68 6.54
N ARG A 74 -15.31 3.61 7.32
CA ARG A 74 -15.70 4.94 6.83
C ARG A 74 -14.51 5.72 6.27
N VAL A 75 -13.34 5.57 6.89
CA VAL A 75 -12.07 6.18 6.46
C VAL A 75 -11.45 5.42 5.28
N PHE A 76 -11.35 4.09 5.37
CA PHE A 76 -10.57 3.29 4.41
C PHE A 76 -11.31 2.96 3.12
N LEU A 77 -12.65 3.03 3.06
CA LEU A 77 -13.38 2.81 1.82
C LEU A 77 -13.08 3.88 0.74
N PRO A 78 -13.09 5.19 1.05
CA PRO A 78 -12.58 6.21 0.13
C PRO A 78 -11.14 5.99 -0.29
N VAL A 79 -10.25 5.65 0.67
CA VAL A 79 -8.83 5.36 0.37
C VAL A 79 -8.69 4.21 -0.62
N LYS A 80 -9.44 3.11 -0.42
CA LYS A 80 -9.48 1.97 -1.33
C LYS A 80 -9.92 2.40 -2.72
N PHE A 81 -10.96 3.23 -2.82
CA PHE A 81 -11.45 3.75 -4.09
C PHE A 81 -10.36 4.53 -4.84
N TYR A 82 -9.70 5.49 -4.18
CA TYR A 82 -8.61 6.26 -4.79
C TYR A 82 -7.43 5.37 -5.21
N LEU A 83 -7.06 4.41 -4.36
CA LEU A 83 -5.94 3.51 -4.62
C LEU A 83 -6.21 2.56 -5.80
N ILE A 84 -7.41 1.99 -5.89
CA ILE A 84 -7.81 1.15 -7.05
C ILE A 84 -7.74 1.95 -8.34
N ASN A 85 -8.16 3.21 -8.30
CA ASN A 85 -8.13 4.07 -9.47
C ASN A 85 -6.71 4.47 -9.84
N ALA A 86 -5.85 4.75 -8.86
CA ALA A 86 -4.42 4.98 -9.10
C ALA A 86 -3.77 3.77 -9.76
N VAL A 87 -4.03 2.54 -9.28
CA VAL A 87 -3.56 1.29 -9.91
C VAL A 87 -3.98 1.21 -11.38
N LYS A 88 -5.26 1.49 -11.68
CA LYS A 88 -5.77 1.44 -13.06
C LYS A 88 -5.07 2.43 -13.97
N VAL A 89 -4.88 3.68 -13.54
CA VAL A 89 -4.20 4.71 -14.35
C VAL A 89 -2.72 4.35 -14.54
N VAL A 90 -2.03 3.96 -13.46
CA VAL A 90 -0.62 3.54 -13.51
C VAL A 90 -0.43 2.36 -14.47
N ALA A 91 -1.34 1.38 -14.44
CA ALA A 91 -1.29 0.23 -15.33
C ALA A 91 -1.56 0.59 -16.80
N LEU A 92 -2.41 1.59 -17.08
CA LEU A 92 -2.73 2.04 -18.43
C LEU A 92 -1.64 2.96 -19.02
N PHE A 93 -0.97 3.74 -18.17
CA PHE A 93 -0.02 4.78 -18.57
C PHE A 93 1.33 4.65 -17.84
N PRO A 94 2.07 3.55 -18.07
CA PRO A 94 3.32 3.29 -17.34
C PRO A 94 4.41 4.35 -17.56
N SER A 95 4.44 5.01 -18.73
CA SER A 95 5.35 6.13 -19.01
C SER A 95 5.09 7.36 -18.12
N GLN A 96 3.82 7.63 -17.83
CA GLN A 96 3.44 8.77 -16.99
C GLN A 96 3.62 8.41 -15.51
N ALA A 97 3.33 7.16 -15.16
CA ALA A 97 3.56 6.65 -13.81
C ALA A 97 5.04 6.71 -13.39
N SER A 98 5.99 6.48 -14.30
CA SER A 98 7.41 6.54 -13.97
C SER A 98 7.88 7.96 -13.62
N LEU A 99 7.27 9.00 -14.23
CA LEU A 99 7.59 10.41 -13.94
C LEU A 99 7.18 10.82 -12.52
N VAL A 100 6.11 10.22 -11.99
CA VAL A 100 5.58 10.47 -10.64
C VAL A 100 5.84 9.30 -9.69
N PHE A 101 6.85 8.48 -10.02
CA PHE A 101 7.16 7.27 -9.27
C PHE A 101 7.42 7.55 -7.79
N LYS A 102 8.19 8.59 -7.50
CA LYS A 102 8.56 8.95 -6.13
C LYS A 102 7.32 9.17 -5.26
N GLU A 103 6.29 9.80 -5.79
CA GLU A 103 5.04 10.07 -5.08
C GLU A 103 4.23 8.79 -4.86
N ILE A 104 4.23 7.87 -5.84
CA ILE A 104 3.59 6.56 -5.68
C ILE A 104 4.32 5.74 -4.60
N ALA A 105 5.65 5.73 -4.63
CA ALA A 105 6.50 5.06 -3.65
C ALA A 105 6.25 5.58 -2.22
N LEU A 106 6.23 6.90 -2.05
CA LEU A 106 5.93 7.53 -0.77
C LEU A 106 4.50 7.23 -0.29
N CYS A 107 3.53 7.11 -1.21
CA CYS A 107 2.17 6.72 -0.87
C CYS A 107 2.12 5.29 -0.32
N VAL A 108 2.78 4.34 -0.99
CA VAL A 108 2.88 2.94 -0.55
C VAL A 108 3.54 2.86 0.83
N LEU A 109 4.65 3.56 1.04
CA LEU A 109 5.33 3.61 2.34
C LEU A 109 4.46 4.22 3.43
N MET A 110 3.69 5.27 3.11
CA MET A 110 2.78 5.90 4.06
C MET A 110 1.66 4.94 4.49
N ILE A 111 1.11 4.14 3.56
CA ILE A 111 0.14 3.08 3.86
C ILE A 111 0.78 2.04 4.80
N SER A 112 1.98 1.55 4.48
CA SER A 112 2.68 0.56 5.33
C SER A 112 3.03 1.12 6.72
N ALA A 113 3.46 2.39 6.79
CA ALA A 113 3.76 3.06 8.06
C ALA A 113 2.50 3.21 8.92
N PHE A 114 1.37 3.56 8.30
CA PHE A 114 0.12 3.67 9.02
C PHE A 114 -0.34 2.30 9.55
N LYS A 115 -0.14 1.20 8.80
CA LYS A 115 -0.38 -0.17 9.28
C LYS A 115 0.45 -0.51 10.51
N VAL A 116 1.74 -0.15 10.52
CA VAL A 116 2.63 -0.32 11.69
C VAL A 116 2.13 0.47 12.90
N LEU A 117 1.72 1.73 12.70
CA LEU A 117 1.22 2.55 13.79
C LEU A 117 -0.04 1.97 14.41
N LEU A 118 -0.97 1.46 13.60
CA LEU A 118 -2.20 0.82 14.07
C LEU A 118 -1.93 -0.48 14.83
N SER A 119 -0.90 -1.23 14.45
CA SER A 119 -0.56 -2.49 15.11
C SER A 119 0.13 -2.28 16.46
N GLN A 120 0.84 -1.17 16.63
CA GLN A 120 1.49 -0.79 17.90
C GLN A 120 0.50 -0.18 18.91
N GLN A 121 -0.63 0.36 18.44
CA GLN A 121 -1.65 0.96 19.29
C GLN A 121 -2.69 -0.09 19.72
N SER A 122 -2.91 -0.26 21.03
CA SER A 122 -3.91 -1.20 21.55
C SER A 122 -5.32 -0.93 21.01
N HIS A 123 -5.63 0.35 20.75
CA HIS A 123 -6.90 0.83 20.22
C HIS A 123 -6.99 0.82 18.70
N GLY A 124 -5.87 0.56 18.00
CA GLY A 124 -5.76 0.52 16.56
C GLY A 124 -6.07 -0.85 15.95
N LYS A 125 -6.25 -1.91 16.75
CA LYS A 125 -6.40 -3.30 16.25
C LYS A 125 -7.50 -3.45 15.21
N SER A 126 -8.72 -3.05 15.53
CA SER A 126 -9.84 -3.18 14.59
C SER A 126 -9.64 -2.35 13.32
N ALA A 127 -9.01 -1.18 13.43
CA ALA A 127 -8.65 -0.39 12.26
C ALA A 127 -7.57 -1.07 11.41
N GLY A 128 -6.56 -1.69 12.02
CA GLY A 128 -5.54 -2.47 11.34
C GLY A 128 -6.13 -3.64 10.55
N GLU A 129 -7.09 -4.38 11.13
CA GLU A 129 -7.79 -5.48 10.45
C GLU A 129 -8.55 -4.99 9.21
N VAL A 130 -9.32 -3.91 9.36
CA VAL A 130 -10.05 -3.30 8.24
C VAL A 130 -9.10 -2.77 7.16
N MET A 131 -7.97 -2.18 7.57
CA MET A 131 -6.97 -1.68 6.66
C MET A 131 -6.36 -2.80 5.82
N THR A 132 -6.03 -3.93 6.47
CA THR A 132 -5.54 -5.14 5.79
C THR A 132 -6.56 -5.67 4.79
N ASP A 133 -7.80 -5.88 5.21
CA ASP A 133 -8.90 -6.35 4.35
C ASP A 133 -9.13 -5.46 3.12
N LEU A 134 -9.09 -4.14 3.31
CA LEU A 134 -9.46 -3.21 2.24
C LEU A 134 -8.31 -2.81 1.33
N LEU A 135 -7.08 -2.65 1.87
CA LEU A 135 -5.99 -1.95 1.18
C LEU A 135 -4.80 -2.83 0.85
N GLU A 136 -4.52 -3.92 1.57
CA GLU A 136 -3.24 -4.64 1.46
C GLU A 136 -2.99 -5.15 0.04
N LYS A 137 -3.95 -5.89 -0.52
CA LYS A 137 -3.84 -6.43 -1.88
C LYS A 137 -3.66 -5.34 -2.94
N THR A 138 -4.41 -4.25 -2.85
CA THR A 138 -4.31 -3.13 -3.82
C THR A 138 -3.00 -2.36 -3.68
N THR A 139 -2.47 -2.23 -2.47
CA THR A 139 -1.16 -1.60 -2.20
C THR A 139 -0.02 -2.45 -2.77
N CYS A 140 -0.13 -3.77 -2.72
CA CYS A 140 0.82 -4.65 -3.40
C CYS A 140 0.74 -4.51 -4.92
N PHE A 141 -0.47 -4.45 -5.49
CA PHE A 141 -0.64 -4.27 -6.94
C PHE A 141 -0.03 -2.97 -7.47
N ILE A 142 -0.24 -1.82 -6.81
CA ILE A 142 0.35 -0.57 -7.29
C ILE A 142 1.88 -0.66 -7.27
N SER A 143 2.46 -1.26 -6.23
CA SER A 143 3.91 -1.47 -6.12
C SER A 143 4.45 -2.34 -7.26
N ASN A 144 3.70 -3.36 -7.68
CA ASN A 144 4.04 -4.21 -8.81
C ASN A 144 3.93 -3.46 -10.16
N HIS A 145 2.82 -2.75 -10.40
CA HIS A 145 2.58 -2.07 -11.68
C HIS A 145 3.57 -0.95 -11.97
N VAL A 146 4.07 -0.27 -10.95
CA VAL A 146 5.10 0.75 -11.11
C VAL A 146 6.46 0.13 -11.46
N SER A 147 6.67 -1.15 -11.18
CA SER A 147 7.86 -1.90 -11.59
C SER A 147 7.85 -2.36 -13.05
N LYS A 148 6.79 -2.07 -13.81
CA LYS A 148 6.72 -2.43 -15.23
C LYS A 148 7.75 -1.65 -16.04
N LYS A 149 8.75 -2.37 -16.52
CA LYS A 149 9.83 -1.93 -17.40
C LYS A 149 9.27 -1.37 -18.71
N GLN A 150 9.66 -0.15 -19.08
CA GLN A 150 9.79 0.17 -20.51
C GLN A 150 11.04 -0.52 -21.02
N ILE A 151 10.86 -1.40 -22.02
CA ILE A 151 11.90 -2.27 -22.57
C ILE A 151 13.11 -1.49 -23.16
N HIS A 152 13.02 -0.17 -23.32
CA HIS A 152 14.03 0.61 -24.03
C HIS A 152 14.97 1.48 -23.18
N ASP A 153 14.89 1.49 -21.85
CA ASP A 153 15.87 2.25 -21.07
C ASP A 153 16.43 1.51 -19.87
N SER A 154 17.76 1.59 -19.73
CA SER A 154 18.55 0.94 -18.67
C SER A 154 18.25 1.46 -17.26
N GLN A 155 17.45 2.54 -17.17
CA GLN A 155 17.08 3.25 -15.95
C GLN A 155 15.83 2.67 -15.24
N ALA A 156 15.17 1.64 -15.79
CA ALA A 156 13.90 1.09 -15.27
C ALA A 156 14.02 -0.12 -14.33
N LYS A 157 15.23 -0.58 -13.98
CA LYS A 157 15.45 -1.72 -13.05
C LYS A 157 15.20 -1.38 -11.57
N THR A 158 14.87 -0.13 -11.26
CA THR A 158 15.13 0.48 -9.95
C THR A 158 13.88 0.66 -9.09
N THR A 159 12.67 0.41 -9.58
CA THR A 159 11.46 0.96 -8.96
C THR A 159 11.06 0.35 -7.60
N LEU A 160 10.73 -0.94 -7.49
CA LEU A 160 10.43 -1.58 -6.18
C LEU A 160 11.60 -1.47 -5.19
N VAL A 161 12.82 -1.61 -5.72
CA VAL A 161 14.09 -1.43 -5.02
C VAL A 161 14.16 -0.04 -4.39
N ASP A 162 13.78 1.00 -5.14
CA ASP A 162 13.82 2.37 -4.71
C ASP A 162 12.73 2.66 -3.67
N ILE A 163 11.53 2.09 -3.78
CA ILE A 163 10.48 2.21 -2.73
C ILE A 163 11.03 1.69 -1.40
N LEU A 164 11.65 0.52 -1.40
CA LEU A 164 12.27 -0.06 -0.20
C LEU A 164 13.48 0.77 0.27
N SER A 165 14.15 1.50 -0.61
CA SER A 165 15.36 2.27 -0.30
C SER A 165 15.11 3.74 0.09
N LEU A 166 13.88 4.25 -0.02
CA LEU A 166 13.55 5.66 0.27
C LEU A 166 13.83 6.05 1.74
N SER A 167 14.77 6.96 1.94
CA SER A 167 15.12 7.58 3.23
C SER A 167 14.20 8.78 3.56
N VAL A 168 13.83 8.97 4.83
CA VAL A 168 13.20 10.21 5.34
C VAL A 168 13.95 10.71 6.57
N GLU A 169 14.23 12.00 6.58
CA GLU A 169 15.06 12.74 7.54
C GLU A 169 14.30 13.06 8.85
N SER A 170 14.09 12.08 9.74
CA SER A 170 13.89 12.36 11.18
C SER A 170 14.08 11.10 12.02
N ALA A 171 14.57 11.18 13.26
CA ALA A 171 14.94 9.99 14.06
C ALA A 171 13.72 9.10 14.45
N THR A 172 12.61 9.68 14.90
CA THR A 172 11.40 8.90 15.25
C THR A 172 10.64 8.44 14.01
N SER A 173 10.58 9.26 12.95
CA SER A 173 10.00 8.79 11.68
C SER A 173 10.92 7.82 10.94
N ALA A 174 12.23 7.80 11.21
CA ALA A 174 13.16 6.82 10.65
C ALA A 174 12.82 5.42 11.16
N ARG A 175 12.56 5.24 12.46
CA ARG A 175 12.19 3.92 13.00
C ARG A 175 10.87 3.41 12.45
N VAL A 176 9.83 4.25 12.43
CA VAL A 176 8.52 3.88 11.83
C VAL A 176 8.67 3.59 10.35
N LEU A 177 9.53 4.33 9.64
CA LEU A 177 9.82 4.09 8.23
C LEU A 177 10.54 2.76 8.01
N LEU A 178 11.54 2.42 8.84
CA LEU A 178 12.24 1.13 8.79
C LEU A 178 11.27 -0.03 9.05
N LEU A 179 10.36 0.11 9.99
CA LEU A 179 9.30 -0.87 10.21
C LEU A 179 8.30 -0.93 9.04
N ALA A 180 7.87 0.22 8.50
CA ALA A 180 6.99 0.27 7.32
C ALA A 180 7.60 -0.47 6.11
N ARG A 181 8.92 -0.35 5.99
CA ARG A 181 9.77 -1.02 5.01
C ARG A 181 9.78 -2.54 5.21
N VAL A 182 9.95 -3.02 6.43
CA VAL A 182 9.81 -4.46 6.77
C VAL A 182 8.40 -4.95 6.43
N VAL A 183 7.36 -4.22 6.82
CA VAL A 183 5.96 -4.58 6.52
C VAL A 183 5.68 -4.61 5.03
N LEU A 184 6.18 -3.63 4.27
CA LEU A 184 6.04 -3.62 2.81
C LEU A 184 6.72 -4.84 2.19
N PHE A 185 7.95 -5.16 2.61
CA PHE A 185 8.67 -6.34 2.12
C PHE A 185 7.89 -7.62 2.41
N GLN A 186 7.31 -7.76 3.60
CA GLN A 186 6.45 -8.90 3.96
C GLN A 186 5.20 -9.01 3.10
N SER A 187 4.48 -7.91 2.90
CA SER A 187 3.29 -7.90 2.05
C SER A 187 3.66 -8.29 0.60
N VAL A 188 4.77 -7.78 0.07
CA VAL A 188 5.26 -8.15 -1.28
C VAL A 188 5.62 -9.63 -1.36
N MET A 189 6.30 -10.19 -0.34
CA MET A 189 6.63 -11.62 -0.29
C MET A 189 5.37 -12.50 -0.23
N ARG A 190 4.35 -12.09 0.52
CA ARG A 190 3.07 -12.83 0.63
C ARG A 190 2.34 -12.95 -0.70
N TYR A 191 2.38 -11.90 -1.53
CA TYR A 191 1.79 -11.92 -2.87
C TYR A 191 2.81 -12.24 -3.97
N SER A 192 3.97 -12.82 -3.62
CA SER A 192 5.06 -13.08 -4.58
C SER A 192 4.65 -14.00 -5.72
N SER A 193 3.72 -14.93 -5.50
CA SER A 193 3.15 -15.79 -6.55
C SER A 193 2.33 -15.01 -7.59
N GLU A 194 1.76 -13.86 -7.22
CA GLU A 194 1.03 -12.94 -8.10
C GLU A 194 1.98 -11.94 -8.81
N LEU A 195 3.28 -11.93 -8.48
CA LEU A 195 4.28 -11.06 -9.09
C LEU A 195 4.82 -11.64 -10.40
N GLU A 196 5.23 -10.75 -11.30
CA GLU A 196 5.97 -11.11 -12.52
C GLU A 196 7.43 -11.49 -12.16
N GLU A 197 8.10 -12.28 -13.01
CA GLU A 197 9.45 -12.81 -12.74
C GLU A 197 10.50 -11.72 -12.46
N ASP A 198 10.45 -10.61 -13.17
CA ASP A 198 11.35 -9.47 -12.95
C ASP A 198 11.15 -8.84 -11.56
N ALA A 199 9.90 -8.77 -11.08
CA ALA A 199 9.58 -8.26 -9.75
C ALA A 199 10.02 -9.24 -8.65
N LYS A 200 9.85 -10.55 -8.87
CA LYS A 200 10.39 -11.59 -7.98
C LYS A 200 11.91 -11.46 -7.85
N LEU A 201 12.62 -11.32 -8.98
CA LEU A 201 14.06 -11.13 -8.99
C LEU A 201 14.48 -9.84 -8.27
N ALA A 202 13.76 -8.74 -8.48
CA ALA A 202 14.05 -7.50 -7.77
C ALA A 202 13.92 -7.65 -6.25
N VAL A 203 12.88 -8.36 -5.78
CA VAL A 203 12.64 -8.61 -4.35
C VAL A 203 13.70 -9.53 -3.75
N THR A 204 14.11 -10.59 -4.46
CA THR A 204 15.16 -11.51 -3.96
C THR A 204 16.50 -10.80 -3.78
N THR A 205 16.82 -9.80 -4.60
CA THR A 205 18.04 -8.98 -4.41
C THR A 205 17.97 -8.04 -3.21
N LYS A 206 16.81 -7.86 -2.58
CA LYS A 206 16.61 -6.98 -1.42
C LYS A 206 16.65 -7.68 -0.07
N LEU A 207 16.92 -8.99 -0.05
CA LEU A 207 17.14 -9.72 1.20
C LEU A 207 18.25 -9.07 2.04
N GLN A 208 19.38 -8.71 1.42
CA GLN A 208 20.49 -8.04 2.13
C GLN A 208 20.04 -6.74 2.81
N TRP A 209 19.25 -5.94 2.09
CA TRP A 209 18.72 -4.69 2.64
C TRP A 209 17.80 -4.95 3.86
N LEU A 210 16.97 -5.99 3.83
CA LEU A 210 16.14 -6.36 4.99
C LEU A 210 17.03 -6.72 6.19
N LEU A 211 18.09 -7.49 5.96
CA LEU A 211 19.05 -7.86 7.01
C LEU A 211 19.73 -6.61 7.59
N ASP A 212 20.13 -5.66 6.75
CA ASP A 212 20.75 -4.41 7.19
C ASP A 212 19.80 -3.58 8.06
N VAL A 213 18.50 -3.55 7.74
CA VAL A 213 17.46 -2.90 8.56
C VAL A 213 17.33 -3.57 9.94
N LEU A 214 17.46 -4.88 10.00
CA LEU A 214 17.35 -5.67 11.23
C LEU A 214 18.62 -5.64 12.10
N ILE A 215 19.71 -5.01 11.65
CA ILE A 215 20.89 -4.74 12.51
C ILE A 215 20.55 -3.73 13.61
N ASP A 216 19.62 -2.81 13.35
CA ASP A 216 19.16 -1.86 14.35
C ASP A 216 18.41 -2.59 15.48
N ALA A 217 18.95 -2.51 16.70
CA ALA A 217 18.45 -3.25 17.85
C ALA A 217 17.00 -2.89 18.23
N GLU A 218 16.60 -1.63 18.04
CA GLU A 218 15.23 -1.21 18.34
C GLU A 218 14.24 -1.72 17.28
N VAL A 219 14.64 -1.69 16.00
CA VAL A 219 13.85 -2.24 14.89
C VAL A 219 13.72 -3.75 15.07
N TYR A 220 14.82 -4.46 15.31
CA TYR A 220 14.83 -5.89 15.56
C TYR A 220 13.93 -6.26 16.74
N SER A 221 14.08 -5.58 17.88
CA SER A 221 13.24 -5.81 19.06
C SER A 221 11.76 -5.55 18.75
N SER A 222 11.45 -4.49 18.00
CA SER A 222 10.07 -4.17 17.61
C SER A 222 9.48 -5.24 16.70
N VAL A 223 10.25 -5.77 15.75
CA VAL A 223 9.83 -6.87 14.86
C VAL A 223 9.54 -8.14 15.65
N LEU A 224 10.35 -8.46 16.66
CA LEU A 224 10.14 -9.64 17.51
C LEU A 224 8.88 -9.55 18.39
N SER A 225 8.54 -8.35 18.88
CA SER A 225 7.41 -8.17 19.81
C SER A 225 6.10 -7.77 19.14
N SER A 226 6.12 -7.40 17.85
CA SER A 226 4.94 -6.88 17.15
C SER A 226 4.18 -7.97 16.40
N GLN A 227 2.85 -7.82 16.38
CA GLN A 227 1.97 -8.59 15.49
C GLN A 227 1.37 -7.67 14.45
N LEU A 228 1.03 -8.22 13.28
CA LEU A 228 0.35 -7.53 12.21
C LEU A 228 -0.93 -8.26 11.82
N PRO A 229 -2.00 -7.53 11.48
CA PRO A 229 -3.18 -8.12 10.87
C PRO A 229 -2.84 -8.53 9.44
N VAL A 230 -3.14 -9.78 9.11
CA VAL A 230 -2.84 -10.44 7.84
C VAL A 230 -4.08 -11.18 7.37
N ALA A 231 -4.39 -11.11 6.08
CA ALA A 231 -5.41 -11.95 5.50
C ALA A 231 -4.92 -13.40 5.38
N ASP A 232 -5.73 -14.37 5.81
CA ASP A 232 -5.46 -15.80 5.62
C ASP A 232 -5.28 -16.13 4.12
N GLY A 233 -4.72 -17.30 3.81
CA GLY A 233 -4.51 -17.73 2.42
C GLY A 233 -5.79 -17.76 1.56
N SER A 234 -6.98 -17.73 2.17
CA SER A 234 -8.27 -17.68 1.49
C SER A 234 -8.82 -16.25 1.30
N GLY A 235 -8.20 -15.26 1.94
CA GLY A 235 -8.62 -13.86 1.98
C GLY A 235 -9.90 -13.60 2.79
N LYS A 236 -10.40 -14.58 3.54
CA LYS A 236 -11.71 -14.50 4.22
C LYS A 236 -11.61 -14.13 5.70
N THR A 237 -10.48 -14.46 6.33
CA THR A 237 -10.26 -14.21 7.76
C THR A 237 -9.03 -13.35 7.94
N ILE A 238 -9.08 -12.40 8.88
CA ILE A 238 -7.90 -11.66 9.31
C ILE A 238 -7.35 -12.32 10.57
N ILE A 239 -6.08 -12.68 10.54
CA ILE A 239 -5.32 -13.24 11.66
C ILE A 239 -4.20 -12.29 12.08
N TRP A 240 -3.86 -12.30 13.36
CA TRP A 240 -2.72 -11.53 13.88
C TRP A 240 -1.49 -12.43 13.91
N GLU A 241 -0.63 -12.24 12.92
CA GLU A 241 0.63 -12.97 12.79
C GLU A 241 1.77 -12.15 13.36
N SER A 242 2.81 -12.84 13.81
CA SER A 242 4.03 -12.14 14.21
C SER A 242 4.68 -11.44 13.02
N MET A 243 5.33 -10.30 13.28
CA MET A 243 6.13 -9.61 12.27
C MET A 243 7.46 -10.33 12.00
N TYR A 244 7.86 -11.34 12.79
CA TYR A 244 8.94 -12.25 12.37
C TYR A 244 8.38 -13.39 11.51
N PHE A 245 9.09 -13.75 10.45
CA PHE A 245 8.73 -14.88 9.59
C PHE A 245 8.79 -16.18 10.40
N SER A 246 7.64 -16.80 10.71
CA SER A 246 7.65 -18.20 11.15
C SER A 246 7.63 -19.09 9.91
N SER A 247 8.54 -20.06 9.90
CA SER A 247 8.73 -21.09 8.86
C SER A 247 7.49 -21.97 8.63
N ASP A 248 6.47 -21.86 9.49
CA ASP A 248 5.22 -22.62 9.38
C ASP A 248 4.33 -22.18 8.20
N SER A 249 4.65 -21.04 7.57
CA SER A 249 3.97 -20.53 6.36
C SER A 249 4.59 -20.99 5.04
N ILE A 250 5.72 -21.72 5.08
CA ILE A 250 6.49 -22.16 3.90
C ILE A 250 6.23 -23.65 3.57
N SER A 251 5.43 -24.38 4.36
CA SER A 251 5.15 -25.80 4.10
C SER A 251 3.98 -26.02 3.13
N GLN A 252 4.27 -25.90 1.82
CA GLN A 252 3.75 -26.83 0.82
C GLN A 252 4.89 -27.15 -0.15
N ASP A 253 5.76 -28.07 0.27
CA ASP A 253 6.67 -28.74 -0.67
C ASP A 253 5.84 -29.62 -1.64
N PRO A 254 6.14 -29.60 -2.95
CA PRO A 254 5.52 -30.48 -3.94
C PRO A 254 6.24 -31.85 -4.04
N TYR A 255 7.06 -32.20 -3.04
CA TYR A 255 7.79 -33.46 -2.98
C TYR A 255 7.35 -34.27 -1.75
N ASP A 256 6.05 -34.58 -1.70
CA ASP A 256 5.48 -35.76 -1.03
C ASP A 256 4.49 -36.44 -1.99
#